data_AF-A0A962JWV6-F1
#
_entry.id   AF-A0A962JWV6-F1
#
_cell.length_a   1.000
_cell.length_b   1.000
_cell.length_c   1.000
_cell.angle_alpha   90.00
_cell.angle_beta   90.00
_cell.angle_gamma   90.00
#
_symmetry.space_group_name_H-M   'P 1'
#
loop_
_entity.id
_entity.type
_entity.pdbx_description
1 polymer ?
#
loop_
_entity_poly.entity_id
_entity_poly.type
_entity_poly.pdbx_seq_one_letter_code
_entity_poly.pdbx_strand_id
1 'polypeptide(L)'
;MSRTCLDCGMDVPLSQPECPKCDALLSAQTDGSVLHIDVAHQGETVAVALSRLKSALEEASRTPAGALRVVVGGGRIREEVGAYLAYLRHAGEIVACEQERGNRGAFVVTLKRG
;
A
#
# COMPACT_ATOMS: atom_id res chain seq x y z
N MET A 1 -16.04 -7.31 11.92
CA MET A 1 -15.62 -6.94 10.55
C MET A 1 -15.33 -8.22 9.78
N SER A 2 -15.69 -8.27 8.50
CA SER A 2 -15.49 -9.41 7.59
C SER A 2 -14.86 -8.92 6.29
N ARG A 3 -14.30 -9.84 5.51
CA ARG A 3 -13.79 -9.63 4.16
C ARG A 3 -14.40 -10.65 3.21
N THR A 4 -14.53 -10.30 1.94
CA THR A 4 -15.01 -11.22 0.92
C THR A 4 -13.84 -12.00 0.33
N CYS A 5 -13.96 -13.33 0.26
CA CYS A 5 -13.03 -14.19 -0.45
C CYS A 5 -13.13 -13.93 -1.95
N LEU A 6 -12.03 -13.54 -2.60
CA LEU A 6 -12.03 -13.17 -4.01
C LEU A 6 -12.16 -14.37 -4.95
N ASP A 7 -11.88 -15.59 -4.49
CA ASP A 7 -11.98 -16.81 -5.29
C ASP A 7 -13.42 -17.35 -5.36
N CYS A 8 -14.19 -17.24 -4.27
CA CYS A 8 -15.49 -17.92 -4.16
C CYS A 8 -16.65 -17.05 -3.65
N GLY A 9 -16.40 -15.76 -3.36
CA GLY A 9 -17.39 -14.77 -2.95
C GLY A 9 -17.93 -14.91 -1.52
N MET A 10 -17.34 -15.79 -0.68
CA MET A 10 -17.79 -15.97 0.70
C MET A 10 -17.36 -14.80 1.58
N ASP A 11 -18.26 -14.30 2.43
CA ASP A 11 -17.88 -13.40 3.52
C ASP A 11 -17.22 -14.17 4.67
N VAL A 12 -15.97 -13.84 4.95
CA VAL A 12 -15.14 -14.51 5.95
C VAL A 12 -14.77 -13.50 7.06
N PRO A 13 -14.90 -13.87 8.35
CA PRO A 13 -14.43 -13.03 9.45
C PRO A 13 -12.94 -12.68 9.31
N LEU A 14 -12.55 -11.45 9.66
CA LEU A 14 -11.13 -11.04 9.59
C LEU A 14 -10.19 -11.89 10.47
N SER A 15 -10.72 -12.61 11.46
CA SER A 15 -9.97 -13.51 12.32
C SER A 15 -9.57 -14.83 11.66
N GLN A 16 -10.14 -15.19 10.50
CA GLN A 16 -9.80 -16.41 9.79
C GLN A 16 -8.76 -16.14 8.69
N PRO A 17 -7.63 -16.86 8.67
CA PRO A 17 -6.58 -16.67 7.66
C PRO A 17 -6.95 -17.24 6.29
N GLU A 18 -7.74 -18.30 6.26
CA GLU A 18 -8.15 -19.04 5.05
C GLU A 18 -9.67 -19.03 4.89
N CYS A 19 -10.14 -19.17 3.65
CA CYS A 19 -11.55 -19.26 3.36
C CYS A 19 -12.09 -20.65 3.73
N PRO A 20 -13.08 -20.79 4.62
CA PRO A 20 -13.59 -22.10 5.04
C PRO A 20 -14.39 -22.84 3.94
N LYS A 21 -14.61 -22.21 2.77
CA LYS A 21 -15.33 -22.80 1.63
C LYS A 21 -14.40 -23.32 0.53
N CYS A 22 -13.24 -22.71 0.34
CA CYS A 22 -12.36 -23.02 -0.80
C CYS A 22 -10.88 -23.06 -0.43
N ASP A 23 -10.56 -22.96 0.85
CA ASP A 23 -9.20 -23.04 1.43
C ASP A 23 -8.22 -21.97 0.91
N ALA A 24 -8.72 -20.96 0.19
CA ALA A 24 -7.90 -19.86 -0.31
C ALA A 24 -7.28 -19.06 0.85
N LEU A 25 -5.97 -18.80 0.77
CA LEU A 25 -5.25 -17.93 1.70
C LEU A 25 -5.66 -16.48 1.46
N LEU A 26 -6.50 -15.95 2.35
CA LEU A 26 -7.18 -14.67 2.15
C LEU A 26 -6.24 -13.46 2.26
N SER A 27 -5.11 -13.61 2.93
CA SER A 27 -4.07 -12.56 3.01
C SER A 27 -3.25 -12.41 1.73
N ALA A 28 -3.18 -13.47 0.92
CA ALA A 28 -2.51 -13.48 -0.38
C ALA A 28 -3.39 -12.94 -1.53
N GLN A 29 -4.71 -12.82 -1.32
CA GLN A 29 -5.64 -12.37 -2.34
C GLN A 29 -5.46 -10.87 -2.65
N THR A 30 -5.61 -10.54 -3.94
CA THR A 30 -5.68 -9.17 -4.41
C THR A 30 -6.74 -9.03 -5.51
N ASP A 31 -7.42 -7.89 -5.52
CA ASP A 31 -8.35 -7.52 -6.59
C ASP A 31 -7.67 -6.77 -7.75
N GLY A 32 -6.34 -6.58 -7.67
CA GLY A 32 -5.55 -5.84 -8.67
C GLY A 32 -5.77 -4.33 -8.63
N SER A 33 -6.58 -3.80 -7.72
CA SER A 33 -6.81 -2.37 -7.60
C SER A 33 -5.57 -1.64 -7.07
N VAL A 34 -5.47 -0.36 -7.39
CA VAL A 34 -4.41 0.53 -6.90
C VAL A 34 -5.08 1.58 -6.04
N LEU A 35 -4.67 1.70 -4.77
CA LEU A 35 -5.11 2.79 -3.91
C LEU A 35 -4.31 4.05 -4.24
N HIS A 36 -4.96 5.20 -4.22
CA HIS A 36 -4.31 6.48 -4.52
C HIS A 36 -4.31 7.34 -3.26
N ILE A 37 -3.14 7.84 -2.88
CA ILE A 37 -3.02 8.80 -1.79
C ILE A 37 -2.22 10.02 -2.23
N ASP A 38 -2.59 11.17 -1.70
CA ASP A 38 -1.77 12.37 -1.75
C ASP A 38 -1.18 12.62 -0.36
N VAL A 39 0.14 12.53 -0.30
CA VAL A 39 0.90 12.62 0.95
C VAL A 39 1.32 14.05 1.25
N ALA A 40 1.37 14.92 0.23
CA ALA A 40 1.93 16.25 0.37
C ALA A 40 1.05 17.30 -0.31
N HIS A 41 0.23 17.97 0.51
CA HIS A 41 -0.47 19.18 0.12
C HIS A 41 0.40 20.42 0.42
N GLN A 42 0.19 21.52 -0.30
CA GLN A 42 1.03 22.73 -0.20
C GLN A 42 1.21 23.21 1.26
N GLY A 43 2.46 23.34 1.70
CA GLY A 43 2.84 23.85 3.03
C GLY A 43 3.14 22.79 4.08
N GLU A 44 3.00 21.50 3.77
CA GLU A 44 3.27 20.42 4.72
C GLU A 44 4.77 20.14 4.90
N THR A 45 5.12 19.64 6.09
CA THR A 45 6.49 19.28 6.43
C THR A 45 6.80 17.83 6.02
N VAL A 46 8.09 17.51 5.87
CA VAL A 46 8.56 16.13 5.63
C VAL A 46 8.02 15.16 6.67
N ALA A 47 7.98 15.55 7.95
CA ALA A 47 7.50 14.68 9.03
C ALA A 47 6.01 14.33 8.88
N VAL A 48 5.18 15.31 8.49
CA VAL A 48 3.74 15.08 8.24
C VAL A 48 3.55 14.15 7.05
N ALA A 49 4.30 14.37 5.97
CA ALA A 49 4.27 13.51 4.79
C ALA A 49 4.64 12.05 5.13
N LEU A 50 5.75 11.83 5.84
CA LEU A 50 6.16 10.48 6.24
C LEU A 50 5.14 9.80 7.17
N SER A 51 4.54 10.55 8.09
CA SER A 51 3.48 10.03 8.97
C SER A 51 2.26 9.56 8.17
N ARG A 52 1.78 10.37 7.22
CA ARG A 52 0.66 9.99 6.34
C ARG A 52 0.97 8.79 5.47
N LEU A 53 2.17 8.74 4.90
CA LEU A 53 2.61 7.59 4.12
C LEU A 53 2.58 6.31 4.96
N LYS A 54 3.08 6.35 6.20
CA LYS A 54 3.04 5.22 7.11
C LYS A 54 1.62 4.75 7.39
N SER A 55 0.72 5.67 7.76
CA SER A 55 -0.69 5.33 8.00
C SER A 55 -1.36 4.73 6.76
N ALA A 56 -1.10 5.28 5.58
CA ALA A 56 -1.67 4.76 4.35
C ALA A 56 -1.13 3.37 3.97
N LEU A 57 0.15 3.07 4.23
CA LEU A 57 0.70 1.73 4.05
C LEU A 57 0.05 0.72 5.00
N GLU A 58 -0.14 1.10 6.27
CA GLU A 58 -0.83 0.27 7.27
C GLU A 58 -2.29 0.02 6.86
N GLU A 59 -3.02 1.04 6.41
CA GLU A 59 -4.39 0.90 5.91
C GLU A 59 -4.44 0.02 4.67
N ALA A 60 -3.60 0.28 3.67
CA ALA A 60 -3.57 -0.46 2.41
C ALA A 60 -3.24 -1.94 2.63
N SER A 61 -2.40 -2.27 3.61
CA SER A 61 -2.10 -3.67 3.98
C SER A 61 -3.33 -4.47 4.45
N ARG A 62 -4.40 -3.78 4.88
CA ARG A 62 -5.67 -4.38 5.32
C ARG A 62 -6.71 -4.48 4.21
N THR A 63 -6.36 -4.03 3.00
CA THR A 63 -7.24 -4.04 1.82
C THR A 63 -6.77 -5.07 0.79
N PRO A 64 -7.66 -5.55 -0.10
CA PRO A 64 -7.27 -6.41 -1.22
C PRO A 64 -6.49 -5.67 -2.33
N ALA A 65 -6.32 -4.34 -2.25
CA ALA A 65 -5.69 -3.57 -3.32
C ALA A 65 -4.24 -3.95 -3.53
N GLY A 66 -3.86 -4.36 -4.74
CA GLY A 66 -2.53 -4.91 -5.05
C GLY A 66 -1.37 -3.92 -4.88
N ALA A 67 -1.64 -2.63 -5.05
CA ALA A 67 -0.63 -1.58 -4.93
C ALA A 67 -1.18 -0.28 -4.32
N LEU A 68 -0.25 0.57 -3.88
CA LEU A 68 -0.51 1.92 -3.40
C LEU A 68 0.27 2.92 -4.25
N ARG A 69 -0.45 3.83 -4.91
CA ARG A 69 0.10 4.97 -5.62
C ARG A 69 0.17 6.18 -4.68
N VAL A 70 1.38 6.65 -4.46
CA VAL A 70 1.72 7.72 -3.52
C VAL A 70 2.12 8.97 -4.31
N VAL A 71 1.32 10.03 -4.24
CA VAL A 71 1.66 11.34 -4.80
C VAL A 71 2.30 12.20 -3.72
N VAL A 72 3.48 12.75 -4.02
CA VAL A 72 4.31 13.54 -3.09
C VAL A 72 4.75 14.89 -3.65
N GLY A 73 4.51 15.13 -4.94
CA GLY A 73 5.01 16.32 -5.62
C GLY A 73 6.53 16.32 -5.80
N GLY A 74 7.18 17.46 -5.58
CA GLY A 74 8.61 17.66 -5.85
C GLY A 74 9.45 18.01 -4.62
N GLY A 75 10.72 18.33 -4.86
CA GLY A 75 11.64 18.85 -3.83
C GLY A 75 11.95 17.86 -2.71
N ARG A 76 12.12 18.38 -1.50
CA ARG A 76 12.65 17.62 -0.35
C ARG A 76 11.75 16.47 0.09
N ILE A 77 10.43 16.66 0.08
CA ILE A 77 9.48 15.61 0.48
C ILE A 77 9.63 14.38 -0.43
N ARG A 78 9.76 14.60 -1.74
CA ARG A 78 9.96 13.51 -2.70
C ARG A 78 11.25 12.72 -2.41
N GLU A 79 12.35 13.41 -2.11
CA GLU A 79 13.64 12.77 -1.79
C GLU A 79 13.52 11.90 -0.53
N GLU A 80 12.92 12.44 0.53
CA GLU A 80 12.78 11.77 1.82
C GLU A 80 11.79 10.60 1.75
N VAL A 81 10.65 10.77 1.05
CA VAL A 81 9.72 9.67 0.80
C VAL A 81 10.39 8.58 -0.05
N GLY A 82 11.11 8.95 -1.10
CA GLY A 82 11.85 7.99 -1.93
C GLY A 82 12.87 7.19 -1.12
N ALA A 83 13.64 7.86 -0.24
CA ALA A 83 14.60 7.21 0.65
C ALA A 83 13.89 6.28 1.65
N TYR A 84 12.78 6.71 2.24
CA TYR A 84 12.01 5.92 3.18
C TYR A 84 11.40 4.66 2.51
N LEU A 85 10.82 4.79 1.32
CA LEU A 85 10.31 3.65 0.55
C LEU A 85 11.43 2.67 0.18
N ALA A 86 12.62 3.17 -0.18
CA ALA A 86 13.77 2.31 -0.43
C ALA A 86 14.21 1.55 0.83
N TYR A 87 14.18 2.19 2.00
CA TYR A 87 14.42 1.54 3.29
C TYR A 87 13.39 0.44 3.56
N LEU A 88 12.09 0.72 3.40
CA LEU A 88 11.03 -0.26 3.63
C LEU A 88 11.15 -1.46 2.69
N ARG A 89 11.54 -1.24 1.44
CA ARG A 89 11.82 -2.33 0.49
C ARG A 89 12.99 -3.19 0.96
N HIS A 90 14.07 -2.56 1.41
CA HIS A 90 15.24 -3.27 1.93
C HIS A 90 14.91 -4.05 3.22
N ALA A 91 14.07 -3.50 4.09
CA ALA A 91 13.57 -4.17 5.29
C ALA A 91 12.57 -5.31 5.00
N GLY A 92 12.10 -5.44 3.76
CA GLY A 92 11.12 -6.45 3.36
C GLY A 92 9.70 -6.17 3.87
N GLU A 93 9.40 -4.91 4.19
CA GLU A 93 8.05 -4.43 4.56
C GLU A 93 7.17 -4.21 3.32
N ILE A 94 7.78 -3.83 2.19
CA ILE A 94 7.14 -3.74 0.86
C ILE A 94 7.89 -4.60 -0.15
N VAL A 95 7.19 -5.03 -1.20
CA VAL A 95 7.75 -5.91 -2.25
C VAL A 95 8.54 -5.10 -3.26
N ALA A 96 7.95 -4.00 -3.75
CA ALA A 96 8.54 -3.17 -4.78
C ALA A 96 8.10 -1.71 -4.62
N CYS A 97 8.92 -0.81 -5.13
CA CYS A 97 8.60 0.60 -5.26
C CYS A 97 9.23 1.11 -6.55
N GLU A 98 8.41 1.71 -7.41
CA GLU A 98 8.81 2.31 -8.67
C GLU A 98 8.32 3.75 -8.74
N GLN A 99 9.12 4.63 -9.35
CA GLN A 99 8.65 5.98 -9.68
C GLN A 99 7.77 5.92 -10.94
N GLU A 100 6.64 6.61 -10.92
CA GLU A 100 5.70 6.61 -12.04
C GLU A 100 6.33 7.22 -13.30
N ARG A 101 6.23 6.51 -14.43
CA ARG A 101 6.65 7.04 -15.73
C ARG A 101 5.76 8.21 -16.12
N GLY A 102 6.35 9.38 -16.34
CA GLY A 102 5.63 10.61 -16.68
C GLY A 102 5.25 11.49 -15.50
N ASN A 103 5.29 10.98 -14.26
CA ASN A 103 5.10 11.77 -13.04
C ASN A 103 6.17 11.46 -12.01
N ARG A 104 7.26 12.24 -12.05
CA ARG A 104 8.37 12.12 -11.09
C ARG A 104 7.98 12.47 -9.65
N GLY A 105 6.76 12.96 -9.42
CA GLY A 105 6.22 13.21 -8.09
C GLY A 105 5.28 12.13 -7.58
N ALA A 106 5.23 10.98 -8.24
CA ALA A 106 4.45 9.83 -7.79
C ALA A 106 5.27 8.55 -7.75
N PHE A 107 4.97 7.69 -6.77
CA PHE A 107 5.53 6.36 -6.62
C PHE A 107 4.41 5.32 -6.63
N VAL A 108 4.67 4.16 -7.21
CA VAL A 108 3.81 2.97 -7.14
C VAL A 108 4.50 1.96 -6.23
N VAL A 109 3.83 1.60 -5.14
CA VAL A 109 4.34 0.71 -4.10
C VAL A 109 3.55 -0.60 -4.15
N THR A 110 4.25 -1.70 -4.34
CA THR A 110 3.67 -3.05 -4.23
C THR A 110 3.79 -3.52 -2.80
N LEU A 111 2.66 -3.82 -2.17
CA LEU A 111 2.59 -4.19 -0.76
C LEU A 111 2.90 -5.68 -0.58
N LYS A 112 3.55 -6.00 0.54
CA LYS A 112 3.73 -7.39 0.95
C LYS A 112 2.40 -7.97 1.38
N ARG A 113 2.09 -9.14 0.85
CA ARG A 113 0.98 -9.98 1.29
C ARG A 113 1.50 -10.95 2.34
N GLY A 114 0.76 -11.04 3.44
CA GLY A 114 1.02 -11.99 4.53
C GLY A 114 0.57 -13.39 4.17
#